data_AF-A0A497MBD1-F1
#
_entry.id   AF-A0A497MBD1-F1
#
_cell.length_a   1.000
_cell.length_b   1.000
_cell.length_c   1.000
_cell.angle_alpha   90.00
_cell.angle_beta   90.00
_cell.angle_gamma   90.00
#
_symmetry.space_group_name_H-M   'P 1'
#
loop_
_entity.id
_entity.type
_entity.pdbx_description
1 polymer ?
#
loop_
_entity_poly.entity_id
_entity_poly.type
_entity_poly.pdbx_seq_one_letter_code
_entity_poly.pdbx_strand_id
1 'polypeptide(L)' 'MFRFNLQKEHVEIAVGGALLFISFFLSFLMVIRIIGASFVLCFLLLSSSLAGLIIGLHGIYGLWIRRRRR' A
#
# COMPACT_ATOMS: atom_id res chain seq x y z
N MET A 1 -21.66 -10.75 -1.28
CA MET A 1 -21.13 -11.45 -2.48
C MET A 1 -20.33 -10.45 -3.30
N PHE A 2 -19.05 -10.24 -2.96
CA PHE A 2 -18.19 -9.27 -3.66
C PHE A 2 -17.66 -9.89 -4.95
N ARG A 3 -18.29 -9.54 -6.08
CA ARG A 3 -17.80 -9.86 -7.43
C ARG A 3 -16.67 -8.89 -7.79
N PHE A 4 -15.44 -9.25 -7.45
CA PHE A 4 -14.25 -8.54 -7.95
C PHE A 4 -14.01 -8.95 -9.40
N ASN A 5 -14.04 -7.94 -10.28
CA ASN A 5 -13.78 -8.07 -11.70
C ASN A 5 -12.26 -8.07 -11.88
N LEU A 6 -11.70 -8.96 -12.69
CA LEU A 6 -10.25 -9.22 -12.90
C LEU A 6 -9.37 -7.96 -13.05
N GLN A 7 -9.95 -6.91 -13.63
CA GLN A 7 -9.31 -5.62 -13.88
C GLN A 7 -9.15 -4.77 -12.60
N LYS A 8 -10.05 -4.93 -11.62
CA LYS A 8 -10.04 -4.19 -10.35
C LYS A 8 -9.00 -4.73 -9.36
N GLU A 9 -8.84 -6.06 -9.28
CA GLU A 9 -7.86 -6.68 -8.38
C GLU A 9 -6.41 -6.24 -8.70
N HIS A 10 -6.05 -6.16 -9.98
CA HIS A 10 -4.72 -5.68 -10.40
C HIS A 10 -4.51 -4.20 -10.08
N VAL A 11 -5.55 -3.38 -10.21
CA VAL A 11 -5.49 -1.95 -9.88
C VAL A 11 -5.33 -1.76 -8.37
N GLU A 12 -6.02 -2.54 -7.55
CA GLU A 12 -5.87 -2.49 -6.08
C GLU A 12 -4.45 -2.86 -5.63
N ILE A 13 -3.86 -3.90 -6.24
CA ILE A 13 -2.47 -4.29 -5.97
C ILE A 13 -1.49 -3.20 -6.45
N ALA A 14 -1.70 -2.63 -7.63
CA ALA A 14 -0.85 -1.57 -8.17
C ALA A 14 -0.93 -0.28 -7.34
N VAL A 15 -2.13 0.12 -6.90
CA VAL A 15 -2.34 1.29 -6.04
C VAL A 15 -1.73 1.06 -4.66
N GLY A 16 -1.95 -0.10 -4.04
CA GLY A 16 -1.33 -0.46 -2.76
C GLY A 16 0.19 -0.47 -2.83
N GLY A 17 0.75 -1.07 -3.89
CA GLY A 17 2.19 -1.08 -4.17
C GLY A 17 2.78 0.31 -4.40
N ALA A 18 2.10 1.17 -5.18
CA ALA A 18 2.53 2.54 -5.41
C ALA A 18 2.50 3.37 -4.11
N LEU A 19 1.47 3.23 -3.29
CA LEU A 19 1.38 3.90 -1.98
C LEU A 19 2.53 3.48 -1.05
N LEU A 20 2.84 2.18 -1.00
CA LEU A 20 3.96 1.66 -0.22
C LEU A 20 5.31 2.22 -0.70
N PHE A 21 5.52 2.25 -2.01
CA PHE A 21 6.76 2.73 -2.61
C PHE A 21 6.97 4.22 -2.35
N ILE A 22 5.93 5.03 -2.53
CA ILE A 22 5.97 6.48 -2.22
C ILE A 22 6.21 6.70 -0.73
N SER A 23 5.52 5.97 0.15
CA SER A 23 5.68 6.08 1.61
C SER A 23 7.08 5.65 2.08
N PHE A 24 7.68 4.66 1.42
CA PHE A 24 9.05 4.23 1.67
C PHE A 24 10.08 5.30 1.26
N PHE A 25 9.96 5.84 0.04
CA PHE A 25 10.85 6.90 -0.44
C PHE A 25 10.78 8.16 0.41
N LEU A 26 9.57 8.53 0.81
CA LEU A 26 9.33 9.70 1.63
C LEU A 26 9.89 9.51 3.06
N SER A 27 9.78 8.28 3.61
CA SER A 27 10.42 7.93 4.90
C SER A 27 11.94 7.95 4.79
N PHE A 28 12.49 7.48 3.66
CA PHE A 28 13.93 7.48 3.40
C PHE A 28 14.51 8.91 3.28
N LEU A 29 13.81 9.82 2.61
CA LEU A 29 14.18 11.25 2.55
C LEU A 29 14.21 11.90 3.94
N MET A 30 13.30 11.50 4.82
CA MET A 30 13.23 11.97 6.21
C MET A 30 14.42 11.47 7.03
N VAL A 31 14.86 10.22 6.81
CA VAL A 31 16.06 9.64 7.45
C VAL A 31 17.35 10.35 7.01
N ILE A 32 17.47 10.74 5.74
CA ILE A 32 18.62 11.49 5.23
C ILE A 32 18.58 12.97 5.70
N ARG A 33 17.59 13.36 6.52
CA ARG A 33 17.38 14.74 7.02
C ARG A 33 17.24 15.80 5.91
N ILE A 34 16.91 15.38 4.69
CA ILE A 34 16.62 16.30 3.58
C ILE A 34 15.33 17.10 3.86
N ILE A 35 14.38 16.48 4.57
CA ILE A 35 13.12 17.08 5.02
C ILE A 35 13.11 17.09 6.56
N GLY A 36 12.78 18.24 7.16
CA GLY A 36 12.66 18.39 8.60
C GLY A 36 11.65 17.39 9.19
N ALA A 37 12.11 16.52 10.07
CA ALA A 37 11.28 15.44 10.59
C ALA A 37 10.29 15.97 11.65
N SER A 38 9.05 16.24 11.25
CA SER A 38 7.97 16.61 12.19
C SER A 38 7.17 15.38 12.61
N PHE A 39 6.75 15.32 13.87
CA PHE A 39 5.96 14.21 14.42
C PHE A 39 4.69 13.91 13.59
N VAL A 40 4.04 14.97 13.08
CA VAL A 40 2.86 14.89 12.21
C VAL A 40 3.18 14.24 10.85
N LEU A 41 4.32 14.56 10.24
CA LEU A 41 4.74 13.93 8.99
C LEU A 41 5.01 12.44 9.21
N CYS A 42 5.74 12.07 10.26
CA CYS A 42 6.00 10.66 10.57
C CYS A 42 4.69 9.88 10.73
N PHE A 43 3.70 10.45 11.43
CA PHE A 43 2.41 9.82 11.65
C PHE A 43 1.61 9.63 10.34
N LEU A 44 1.63 10.63 9.45
CA LEU A 44 0.99 10.56 8.13
C LEU A 44 1.66 9.53 7.23
N LEU A 45 3.00 9.50 7.20
CA LEU A 45 3.76 8.51 6.44
C LEU A 45 3.49 7.08 6.93
N LEU A 46 3.49 6.88 8.24
CA LEU A 46 3.21 5.59 8.85
C LEU A 46 1.78 5.14 8.53
N SER A 47 0.79 6.04 8.65
CA SER A 47 -0.61 5.74 8.35
C SER A 47 -0.82 5.42 6.86
N SER A 48 -0.20 6.18 5.97
CA SER A 48 -0.22 5.95 4.52
C SER A 48 0.44 4.61 4.15
N SER A 49 1.57 4.29 4.77
CA SER A 49 2.26 3.01 4.58
C SER A 49 1.39 1.84 5.07
N LEU A 50 0.78 1.96 6.25
CA LEU A 50 -0.14 0.95 6.79
C LEU A 50 -1.35 0.74 5.88
N ALA A 51 -1.94 1.82 5.37
CA ALA A 51 -3.07 1.76 4.45
C ALA A 51 -2.69 1.07 3.14
N GLY A 52 -1.54 1.44 2.55
CA GLY A 52 -1.00 0.78 1.35
C GLY A 52 -0.73 -0.70 1.57
N LEU A 53 -0.21 -1.07 2.75
CA LEU A 53 0.04 -2.45 3.15
C LEU A 53 -1.26 -3.25 3.23
N ILE A 54 -2.29 -2.73 3.89
CA ILE A 54 -3.59 -3.38 4.06
C ILE A 54 -4.28 -3.59 2.70
N ILE A 55 -4.28 -2.56 1.85
CA ILE A 55 -4.88 -2.63 0.50
C ILE A 55 -4.12 -3.62 -0.38
N GLY A 56 -2.78 -3.60 -0.35
CA GLY A 56 -1.93 -4.54 -1.07
C GLY A 56 -2.16 -5.99 -0.62
N LEU A 57 -2.21 -6.24 0.70
CA LEU A 57 -2.52 -7.56 1.26
C LEU A 57 -3.93 -8.00 0.89
N HIS A 58 -4.92 -7.11 0.90
CA HIS A 58 -6.29 -7.42 0.48
C HIS A 58 -6.34 -7.89 -0.98
N GLY A 59 -5.63 -7.19 -1.88
CA GLY A 59 -5.51 -7.58 -3.28
C GLY A 59 -4.82 -8.94 -3.47
N ILE A 60 -3.73 -9.20 -2.73
CA ILE A 60 -3.02 -10.49 -2.77
C ILE A 60 -3.90 -11.62 -2.21
N TYR A 61 -4.62 -11.39 -1.11
CA TYR A 61 -5.55 -12.37 -0.54
C TYR A 61 -6.70 -12.69 -1.49
N GLY A 62 -7.26 -11.69 -2.17
CA GLY A 62 -8.27 -11.87 -3.22
C GLY A 62 -7.74 -12.76 -4.34
N LEU A 63 -6.52 -12.50 -4.81
CA LEU A 63 -5.87 -13.29 -5.85
C LEU A 63 -5.59 -14.74 -5.37
N TRP A 64 -5.13 -14.93 -4.13
CA TRP A 64 -4.87 -16.25 -3.55
C TRP A 64 -6.16 -17.05 -3.45
N ILE A 65 -7.22 -16.49 -2.84
CA ILE A 65 -8.50 -17.19 -2.66
C ILE A 65 -9.07 -17.62 -4.02
N ARG A 66 -8.85 -16.80 -5.05
CA ARG A 66 -9.29 -17.06 -6.41
C ARG A 66 -8.45 -18.14 -7.11
N ARG A 67 -7.13 -18.16 -6.91
CA ARG A 67 -6.28 -19.30 -7.34
C ARG A 67 -6.68 -20.61 -6.66
N ARG A 68 -7.12 -20.55 -5.41
CA ARG A 68 -7.56 -21.74 -4.65
C ARG A 68 -8.94 -22.26 -5.06
N ARG A 69 -9.74 -21.44 -5.75
CA ARG A 69 -11.07 -21.80 -6.29
C ARG A 69 -11.06 -22.27 -7.75
N ARG A 70 -9.92 -22.17 -8.45
CA ARG A 70 -9.68 -22.86 -9.73
C ARG A 70 -9.01 -24.19 -9.45
#